data_AF-A0A2Z2KD38-F1
#
_entry.id   AF-A0A2Z2KD38-F1
#
_cell.length_a   1.000
_cell.length_b   1.000
_cell.length_c   1.000
_cell.angle_alpha   90.00
_cell.angle_beta   90.00
_cell.angle_gamma   90.00
#
_symmetry.space_group_name_H-M   'P 1'
#
loop_
_entity.id
_entity.type
_entity.pdbx_description
1 polymer ?
#
loop_
_entity_poly.entity_id
_entity_poly.type
_entity_poly.pdbx_seq_one_letter_code
_entity_poly.pdbx_strand_id
1 'polypeptide(L)'
;MALSLLINLQSYVFRNDFSLGNMMPLVTILCFILYFSSLVRMSLVLSVLATISGFVIFGVVQTGLALLLFGSIESAQASLSHGYVLQTSSGIVIIVFSWLLYRLGYGFTFEMDRLRFRFEDITVILMILLFLISISSVLYYNKIYINILYFAATSMYLLYYAVRKDRSHD
;
A
#
# COMPACT_ATOMS: atom_id res chain seq x y z
N MET A 1 1.53 3.84 -12.00
CA MET A 1 2.58 4.75 -11.48
C MET A 1 1.99 5.97 -10.77
N ALA A 2 1.04 6.72 -11.36
CA ALA A 2 0.42 7.86 -10.67
C ALA A 2 -0.31 7.48 -9.37
N LEU A 3 -1.05 6.36 -9.36
CA LEU A 3 -1.79 5.93 -8.16
C LEU A 3 -0.89 5.45 -7.01
N SER A 4 0.19 4.74 -7.32
CA SER A 4 1.16 4.30 -6.32
C SER A 4 1.89 5.48 -5.69
N LEU A 5 2.15 6.54 -6.46
CA LEU A 5 2.70 7.79 -5.93
C LEU A 5 1.69 8.50 -5.01
N LEU A 6 0.40 8.53 -5.37
CA LEU A 6 -0.65 9.07 -4.51
C LEU A 6 -0.78 8.32 -3.17
N ILE A 7 -0.76 6.99 -3.20
CA ILE A 7 -0.79 6.15 -1.98
C ILE A 7 0.43 6.42 -1.10
N ASN A 8 1.63 6.56 -1.69
CA ASN A 8 2.86 6.85 -0.94
C ASN A 8 2.89 8.28 -0.38
N LEU A 9 2.42 9.27 -1.15
CA LEU A 9 2.30 10.66 -0.69
C LEU A 9 1.34 10.74 0.51
N GLN A 10 0.21 10.06 0.40
CA GLN A 10 -0.76 9.93 1.49
C GLN A 10 -0.12 9.26 2.72
N SER A 11 0.65 8.19 2.54
CA SER A 11 1.48 7.55 3.59
C SER A 11 2.41 8.53 4.29
N TYR A 12 3.10 9.37 3.52
CA TYR A 12 3.99 10.39 4.06
C TYR A 12 3.24 11.44 4.90
N VAL A 13 2.15 12.03 4.37
CA VAL A 13 1.39 13.07 5.07
C VAL A 13 0.81 12.54 6.39
N PHE A 14 0.28 11.31 6.40
CA PHE A 14 -0.25 10.72 7.63
C PHE A 14 0.81 10.43 8.70
N ARG A 15 2.03 10.08 8.29
CA ARG A 15 3.11 9.71 9.21
C ARG A 15 3.73 10.94 9.87
N ASN A 16 3.97 12.01 9.12
CA ASN A 16 4.69 13.19 9.62
C ASN A 16 3.79 14.20 10.34
N ASP A 17 2.56 14.43 9.87
CA ASP A 17 1.76 15.56 10.37
C ASP A 17 0.77 15.18 11.48
N PHE A 18 0.44 13.89 11.65
CA PHE A 18 -0.76 13.51 12.42
C PHE A 18 -0.55 12.55 13.59
N SER A 19 0.68 12.11 13.88
CA SER A 19 0.98 11.12 14.94
C SER A 19 0.19 9.80 14.87
N LEU A 20 -0.61 9.60 13.82
CA LEU A 20 -1.31 8.36 13.45
C LEU A 20 -0.36 7.31 12.85
N GLY A 21 0.95 7.44 13.11
CA GLY A 21 2.00 6.59 12.54
C GLY A 21 1.75 5.10 12.78
N ASN A 22 1.07 4.74 13.86
CA ASN A 22 0.74 3.35 14.20
C ASN A 22 -0.38 2.76 13.32
N MET A 23 -1.33 3.58 12.85
CA MET A 23 -2.41 3.13 11.97
C MET A 23 -2.01 3.13 10.50
N MET A 24 -0.99 3.91 10.13
CA MET A 24 -0.66 4.14 8.72
C MET A 24 -0.24 2.90 7.93
N PRO A 25 0.52 1.95 8.49
CA PRO A 25 0.84 0.70 7.81
C PRO A 25 -0.41 -0.08 7.40
N LEU A 26 -1.44 -0.13 8.28
CA LEU A 26 -2.69 -0.85 8.01
C LEU A 26 -3.48 -0.20 6.86
N VAL A 27 -3.58 1.14 6.88
CA VAL A 27 -4.23 1.90 5.81
C VAL A 27 -3.51 1.70 4.48
N THR A 28 -2.17 1.73 4.50
CA THR A 28 -1.34 1.54 3.31
C THR A 28 -1.49 0.12 2.76
N ILE A 29 -1.47 -0.90 3.62
CA ILE A 29 -1.72 -2.31 3.24
C ILE A 29 -3.09 -2.44 2.58
N LEU A 30 -4.15 -1.89 3.19
CA LEU A 30 -5.49 -1.98 2.61
C LEU A 30 -5.57 -1.29 1.24
N CYS A 31 -4.98 -0.10 1.10
CA CYS A 31 -4.89 0.59 -0.19
C CYS A 31 -4.21 -0.24 -1.26
N PHE A 32 -3.11 -0.93 -0.93
CA PHE A 32 -2.41 -1.80 -1.89
C PHE A 32 -3.21 -3.05 -2.24
N ILE A 33 -3.92 -3.67 -1.28
CA ILE A 33 -4.82 -4.79 -1.55
C ILE A 33 -5.90 -4.37 -2.55
N LEU A 34 -6.57 -3.25 -2.30
CA LEU A 34 -7.60 -2.71 -3.17
C LEU A 34 -7.04 -2.31 -4.55
N TYR A 35 -5.83 -1.77 -4.58
CA TYR A 35 -5.12 -1.44 -5.82
C TYR A 35 -4.84 -2.68 -6.68
N PHE A 36 -4.27 -3.74 -6.09
CA PHE A 36 -3.99 -4.98 -6.83
C PHE A 36 -5.27 -5.68 -7.28
N SER A 37 -6.31 -5.65 -6.46
CA SER A 37 -7.58 -6.30 -6.78
C SER A 37 -8.38 -5.53 -7.85
N SER A 38 -8.48 -4.20 -7.74
CA SER A 38 -9.27 -3.37 -8.65
C SER A 38 -8.53 -3.04 -9.95
N LEU A 39 -7.27 -2.59 -9.87
CA LEU A 39 -6.54 -2.09 -11.04
C LEU A 39 -5.72 -3.16 -11.73
N VAL A 40 -4.98 -3.97 -10.96
CA VAL A 40 -4.15 -5.06 -11.51
C VAL A 40 -4.99 -6.32 -11.79
N ARG A 41 -6.25 -6.32 -11.37
CA ARG A 41 -7.24 -7.39 -11.61
C ARG A 41 -6.84 -8.74 -11.02
N MET A 42 -5.97 -8.77 -10.02
CA MET A 42 -5.64 -9.98 -9.28
C MET A 42 -6.82 -10.43 -8.42
N SER A 43 -6.91 -11.73 -8.09
CA SER A 43 -7.87 -12.16 -7.06
C SER A 43 -7.57 -11.48 -5.72
N LEU A 44 -8.57 -11.29 -4.88
CA LEU A 44 -8.46 -10.65 -3.58
C LEU A 44 -7.45 -11.40 -2.71
N VAL A 45 -7.50 -12.74 -2.73
CA VAL A 45 -6.53 -13.58 -2.00
C VAL A 45 -5.11 -13.31 -2.46
N LEU A 46 -4.87 -13.27 -3.77
CA LEU A 46 -3.53 -12.99 -4.31
C LEU A 46 -3.10 -11.54 -4.03
N SER A 47 -4.03 -10.59 -4.04
CA SER A 47 -3.78 -9.18 -3.73
C SER A 47 -3.35 -9.00 -2.27
N VAL A 48 -4.00 -9.73 -1.35
CA VAL A 48 -3.62 -9.81 0.07
C VAL A 48 -2.24 -10.42 0.22
N LEU A 49 -2.01 -11.60 -0.37
CA LEU A 49 -0.72 -12.29 -0.28
C LEU A 49 0.43 -11.46 -0.85
N ALA A 50 0.23 -10.83 -2.02
CA ALA A 50 1.22 -9.97 -2.65
C ALA A 50 1.55 -8.75 -1.79
N THR A 51 0.52 -8.09 -1.23
CA THR A 51 0.72 -6.92 -0.38
C THR A 51 1.43 -7.26 0.92
N ILE A 52 0.98 -8.31 1.62
CA ILE A 52 1.60 -8.76 2.86
C ILE A 52 3.05 -9.17 2.61
N SER A 53 3.31 -9.96 1.56
CA SER A 53 4.67 -10.39 1.21
C SER A 53 5.57 -9.19 0.91
N GLY A 54 5.08 -8.22 0.14
CA GLY A 54 5.82 -6.98 -0.13
C GLY A 54 6.13 -6.19 1.14
N PHE A 55 5.17 -6.04 2.05
CA PHE A 55 5.36 -5.37 3.34
C PHE A 55 6.34 -6.12 4.26
N VAL A 56 6.30 -7.45 4.29
CA VAL A 56 7.23 -8.28 5.06
C VAL A 56 8.65 -8.13 4.51
N ILE A 57 8.84 -8.22 3.19
CA ILE A 57 10.15 -8.03 2.56
C ILE A 57 10.67 -6.61 2.85
N PHE A 58 9.83 -5.60 2.70
CA PHE A 58 10.17 -4.22 3.01
C PHE A 58 10.59 -4.08 4.48
N GLY A 59 9.83 -4.65 5.42
CA GLY A 59 10.12 -4.63 6.85
C GLY A 59 11.46 -5.31 7.17
N VAL A 60 11.73 -6.49 6.61
CA VAL A 60 12.99 -7.21 6.80
C VAL A 60 14.17 -6.41 6.28
N VAL A 61 14.07 -5.86 5.07
CA VAL A 61 15.13 -5.01 4.48
C VAL A 61 15.35 -3.76 5.32
N GLN A 62 14.26 -3.08 5.72
CA GLN A 62 14.34 -1.86 6.50
C GLN A 62 14.93 -2.10 7.89
N THR A 63 14.52 -3.16 8.58
CA THR A 63 15.08 -3.53 9.90
C THR A 63 16.54 -3.95 9.78
N GLY A 64 16.90 -4.74 8.76
CA GLY A 64 18.29 -5.10 8.49
C GLY A 64 19.17 -3.88 8.26
N LEU A 65 18.69 -2.92 7.44
CA LEU A 65 19.40 -1.66 7.21
C LEU A 65 19.46 -0.78 8.47
N ALA A 66 18.44 -0.78 9.31
CA ALA A 66 18.46 -0.03 10.57
C ALA A 66 19.59 -0.55 11.49
N LEU A 67 19.72 -1.88 11.60
CA LEU A 67 20.79 -2.49 12.39
C LEU A 67 22.18 -2.27 11.76
N LEU A 68 22.30 -2.35 10.43
CA LEU A 68 23.59 -2.17 9.75
C LEU A 68 24.09 -0.72 9.74
N LEU A 69 23.19 0.25 9.53
CA LEU A 69 23.54 1.65 9.38
C LEU A 69 23.59 2.41 10.72
N PHE A 70 22.74 2.03 11.68
CA PHE A 70 22.58 2.78 12.93
C PHE A 70 22.85 1.92 14.18
N GLY A 71 23.00 0.60 14.06
CA GLY A 71 23.29 -0.30 15.17
C GLY A 71 22.07 -0.66 16.04
N SER A 72 21.00 0.14 16.00
CA SER A 72 19.74 -0.17 16.68
C SER A 72 18.53 0.44 15.96
N ILE A 73 17.34 -0.07 16.25
CA ILE A 73 16.10 0.50 15.70
C ILE A 73 15.81 1.87 16.32
N GLU A 74 16.12 2.04 17.62
CA GLU A 74 15.91 3.30 18.34
C GLU A 74 16.79 4.43 17.79
N SER A 75 18.06 4.15 17.49
CA SER A 75 18.98 5.13 16.91
C SER A 75 18.59 5.51 15.48
N ALA A 76 18.00 4.58 14.71
CA ALA A 76 17.45 4.86 13.38
C ALA A 76 16.20 5.76 13.45
N GLN A 77 15.49 5.77 14.57
CA GLN A 77 14.32 6.62 14.82
C GLN A 77 14.63 7.88 15.63
N ALA A 78 15.86 8.03 16.13
CA ALA A 78 16.25 9.12 17.03
C ALA A 78 16.22 10.51 16.38
N SER A 79 16.26 10.59 15.06
CA SER A 79 16.21 11.85 14.31
C SER A 79 15.46 11.67 12.99
N LEU A 80 14.76 12.71 12.55
CA LEU A 80 14.13 12.79 11.23
C LEU A 80 15.13 12.50 10.10
N SER A 81 16.38 12.97 10.26
CA SER A 81 17.45 12.73 9.29
C SER A 81 17.77 11.24 9.16
N HIS A 82 17.85 10.51 10.29
CA HIS A 82 18.11 9.07 10.29
C HIS A 82 16.95 8.30 9.64
N GLY A 83 15.71 8.73 9.91
CA GLY A 83 14.51 8.18 9.26
C GLY A 83 14.55 8.34 7.74
N TYR A 84 14.93 9.52 7.22
CA TYR A 84 15.05 9.75 5.79
C TYR A 84 16.18 8.94 5.16
N VAL A 85 17.37 8.90 5.80
CA VAL A 85 18.49 8.08 5.32
C VAL A 85 18.10 6.60 5.26
N LEU A 86 17.42 6.10 6.28
CA LEU A 86 16.92 4.72 6.31
C LEU A 86 15.91 4.47 5.18
N GLN A 87 14.97 5.39 4.95
CA GLN A 87 13.94 5.25 3.93
C GLN A 87 14.52 5.29 2.52
N THR A 88 15.43 6.22 2.23
CA THR A 88 16.12 6.30 0.94
C THR A 88 16.97 5.08 0.69
N SER A 89 17.74 4.62 1.69
CA SER A 89 18.58 3.42 1.57
C SER A 89 17.73 2.17 1.33
N SER A 90 16.61 2.03 2.04
CA SER A 90 15.66 0.92 1.84
C SER A 90 15.08 0.93 0.42
N GLY A 91 14.71 2.12 -0.09
CA GLY A 91 14.22 2.28 -1.45
C GLY A 91 15.24 1.87 -2.50
N ILE A 92 16.50 2.31 -2.36
CA ILE A 92 17.59 1.96 -3.27
C ILE A 92 17.81 0.44 -3.28
N VAL A 93 17.93 -0.18 -2.11
CA VAL A 93 18.17 -1.63 -1.99
C VAL A 93 17.03 -2.41 -2.62
N ILE A 94 15.77 -2.04 -2.37
CA ILE A 94 14.61 -2.75 -2.92
C ILE A 94 14.53 -2.59 -4.44
N ILE A 95 14.79 -1.41 -4.98
CA ILE A 95 14.80 -1.18 -6.44
C ILE A 95 15.90 -2.01 -7.09
N VAL A 96 17.12 -1.98 -6.56
CA VAL A 96 18.25 -2.75 -7.09
C VAL A 96 17.97 -4.24 -7.01
N PHE A 97 17.46 -4.71 -5.88
CA PHE A 97 17.12 -6.12 -5.68
C PHE A 97 16.01 -6.58 -6.62
N SER A 98 14.95 -5.77 -6.77
CA SER A 98 13.84 -6.06 -7.69
C SER A 98 14.30 -6.09 -9.14
N TRP A 99 15.17 -5.15 -9.54
CA TRP A 99 15.75 -5.10 -10.88
C TRP A 99 16.63 -6.33 -11.16
N LEU A 100 17.41 -6.78 -10.16
CA LEU A 100 18.28 -7.94 -10.28
C LEU A 100 17.46 -9.24 -10.39
N LEU A 101 16.43 -9.40 -9.56
CA LEU A 101 15.48 -10.53 -9.66
C LEU A 101 14.78 -10.56 -11.02
N TYR A 102 14.31 -9.41 -11.50
CA TYR A 102 13.70 -9.28 -12.81
C TYR A 102 14.64 -9.72 -13.93
N ARG A 103 15.92 -9.30 -13.88
CA ARG A 103 16.93 -9.68 -14.87
C ARG A 103 17.28 -11.17 -14.84
N LEU A 104 17.21 -11.80 -13.66
CA LEU A 104 17.43 -13.24 -13.50
C LEU A 104 16.21 -14.07 -13.93
N GLY A 105 15.09 -13.44 -14.33
CA GLY A 105 13.86 -14.14 -14.70
C GLY A 105 13.07 -14.68 -13.51
N TYR A 106 13.46 -14.34 -12.28
CA TYR A 106 12.70 -14.67 -11.09
C TYR A 106 11.57 -13.66 -10.93
N GLY A 107 10.40 -14.02 -11.44
CA GLY A 107 9.15 -13.30 -11.24
C GLY A 107 8.05 -14.26 -10.79
N PHE A 108 7.18 -13.82 -9.90
CA PHE A 108 6.00 -14.59 -9.53
C PHE A 108 4.97 -14.55 -10.66
N THR A 109 4.91 -15.60 -11.48
CA THR A 109 3.82 -15.83 -12.43
C THR A 109 2.66 -16.52 -11.70
N PHE A 110 2.00 -15.81 -10.79
CA PHE A 110 0.75 -16.34 -10.21
C PHE A 110 -0.31 -16.39 -11.32
N GLU A 111 -0.94 -17.55 -11.53
CA GLU A 111 -2.12 -17.68 -12.39
C GLU A 111 -3.24 -16.79 -11.81
N MET A 112 -3.35 -15.56 -12.31
CA MET A 112 -4.13 -14.49 -11.69
C MET A 112 -5.64 -14.76 -11.61
N ASP A 113 -6.15 -15.70 -12.40
CA ASP A 113 -7.58 -16.01 -12.49
C ASP A 113 -8.02 -17.26 -11.73
N ARG A 114 -7.10 -18.12 -11.26
CA ARG A 114 -7.49 -19.47 -10.76
C ARG A 114 -8.17 -19.45 -9.38
N LEU A 115 -8.00 -18.38 -8.61
CA LEU A 115 -8.52 -18.24 -7.24
C LEU A 115 -9.64 -17.21 -7.09
N ARG A 116 -10.32 -16.84 -8.19
CA ARG A 116 -11.41 -15.87 -8.14
C ARG A 116 -12.70 -16.48 -7.59
N PHE A 117 -13.26 -15.86 -6.56
CA PHE A 117 -14.56 -16.27 -5.99
C PHE A 117 -15.73 -15.53 -6.66
N ARG A 118 -16.91 -16.17 -6.71
CA ARG A 118 -18.12 -15.62 -7.36
C ARG A 118 -18.66 -14.32 -6.72
N PHE A 119 -18.33 -14.06 -5.45
CA PHE A 119 -18.76 -12.85 -4.71
C PHE A 119 -17.60 -11.89 -4.41
N GLU A 120 -16.47 -12.08 -5.07
CA GLU A 120 -15.27 -11.29 -4.81
C GLU A 120 -15.45 -9.83 -5.19
N ASP A 121 -16.10 -9.55 -6.33
CA ASP A 121 -16.35 -8.19 -6.81
C ASP A 121 -17.23 -7.38 -5.85
N ILE A 122 -18.32 -7.99 -5.35
CA ILE A 122 -19.19 -7.39 -4.32
C ILE A 122 -18.39 -7.15 -3.02
N THR A 123 -17.52 -8.08 -2.65
CA THR A 123 -16.67 -7.97 -1.46
C THR A 123 -15.69 -6.82 -1.58
N VAL A 124 -15.03 -6.66 -2.74
CA VAL A 124 -14.11 -5.54 -3.02
C VAL A 124 -14.84 -4.21 -2.95
N ILE A 125 -16.03 -4.10 -3.56
CA ILE A 125 -16.84 -2.89 -3.52
C ILE A 125 -17.23 -2.53 -2.08
N LEU A 126 -17.70 -3.51 -1.29
CA LEU A 126 -18.03 -3.31 0.13
C LEU A 126 -16.80 -2.87 0.94
N MET A 127 -15.63 -3.48 0.71
CA MET A 127 -14.38 -3.09 1.36
C MET A 127 -13.97 -1.67 1.01
N ILE A 128 -14.11 -1.24 -0.25
CA ILE A 128 -13.82 0.15 -0.67
C ILE A 128 -14.76 1.13 0.03
N LEU A 129 -16.07 0.84 0.08
CA LEU A 129 -17.06 1.70 0.73
C LEU A 129 -16.82 1.80 2.24
N LEU A 130 -16.62 0.68 2.92
CA LEU A 130 -16.34 0.65 4.35
C LEU A 130 -15.05 1.38 4.68
N PHE A 131 -14.00 1.17 3.89
CA PHE A 131 -12.72 1.87 4.06
C PHE A 131 -12.86 3.38 3.88
N LEU A 132 -13.60 3.83 2.86
CA LEU A 132 -13.85 5.24 2.62
C LEU A 132 -14.58 5.89 3.80
N ILE A 133 -15.61 5.24 4.34
CA ILE A 133 -16.33 5.74 5.51
C ILE A 133 -15.41 5.80 6.73
N SER A 134 -14.72 4.70 7.06
CA SER A 134 -13.84 4.63 8.23
C SER A 134 -12.72 5.68 8.19
N ILE A 135 -12.03 5.82 7.06
CA ILE A 135 -10.95 6.79 6.93
C ILE A 135 -11.48 8.23 6.93
N SER A 136 -12.59 8.49 6.25
CA SER A 136 -13.20 9.82 6.26
C SER A 136 -13.61 10.24 7.67
N SER A 137 -14.16 9.32 8.48
CA SER A 137 -14.47 9.59 9.88
C SER A 137 -13.21 9.91 10.69
N VAL A 138 -12.17 9.08 10.63
CA VAL A 138 -10.90 9.33 11.35
C VAL A 138 -10.30 10.68 10.98
N LEU A 139 -10.27 11.00 9.68
CA LEU A 139 -9.73 12.26 9.18
C LEU A 139 -10.56 13.48 9.57
N TYR A 140 -11.88 13.35 9.62
CA TYR A 140 -12.79 14.41 10.04
C TYR A 140 -12.55 14.79 11.50
N TYR A 141 -12.42 13.79 12.40
CA TYR A 141 -12.10 14.04 13.80
C TYR A 141 -10.72 14.71 14.00
N ASN A 142 -9.77 14.43 13.11
CA ASN A 142 -8.44 15.05 13.13
C ASN A 142 -8.37 16.40 12.38
N LYS A 143 -9.50 16.96 11.91
CA LYS A 143 -9.60 18.24 11.16
C LYS A 143 -8.77 18.27 9.87
N ILE A 144 -8.57 17.14 9.21
CA ILE A 144 -7.66 17.01 8.05
C ILE A 144 -8.44 17.05 6.73
N TYR A 145 -9.15 18.15 6.49
CA TYR A 145 -10.11 18.26 5.38
C TYR A 145 -9.49 18.05 3.98
N ILE A 146 -8.23 18.47 3.77
CA ILE A 146 -7.54 18.28 2.49
C ILE A 146 -7.22 16.80 2.22
N ASN A 147 -6.84 16.02 3.24
CA ASN A 147 -6.61 14.59 3.06
C ASN A 147 -7.91 13.82 2.82
N ILE A 148 -9.05 14.28 3.35
CA ILE A 148 -10.36 13.69 3.05
C ILE A 148 -10.60 13.75 1.54
N LEU A 149 -10.29 14.88 0.91
CA LEU A 149 -10.45 15.06 -0.54
C LEU A 149 -9.55 14.09 -1.34
N TYR A 150 -8.27 13.97 -0.97
CA TYR A 150 -7.34 13.03 -1.63
C TYR A 150 -7.73 11.56 -1.42
N PHE A 151 -8.20 11.20 -0.22
CA PHE A 151 -8.71 9.86 0.07
C PHE A 151 -9.97 9.55 -0.73
N ALA A 152 -10.93 10.47 -0.73
CA ALA A 152 -12.15 10.34 -1.50
C ALA A 152 -11.85 10.17 -3.00
N ALA A 153 -10.93 10.97 -3.55
CA ALA A 153 -10.52 10.86 -4.95
C ALA A 153 -9.89 9.49 -5.27
N THR A 154 -8.98 9.01 -4.42
CA THR A 154 -8.30 7.71 -4.60
C THR A 154 -9.29 6.55 -4.52
N SER A 155 -10.17 6.56 -3.53
CA SER A 155 -11.19 5.53 -3.33
C SER A 155 -12.28 5.57 -4.40
N MET A 156 -12.72 6.76 -4.87
CA MET A 156 -13.64 6.86 -6.01
C MET A 156 -13.02 6.30 -7.29
N TYR A 157 -11.72 6.54 -7.50
CA TYR A 157 -11.00 5.97 -8.64
C TYR A 157 -10.96 4.43 -8.57
N LEU A 158 -10.66 3.87 -7.38
CA LEU A 158 -10.68 2.43 -7.14
C LEU A 158 -12.08 1.83 -7.33
N LEU A 159 -13.12 2.53 -6.85
CA LEU A 159 -14.52 2.13 -7.00
C LEU A 159 -14.95 2.15 -8.47
N TYR A 160 -14.60 3.20 -9.22
CA TYR A 160 -14.91 3.31 -10.65
C TYR A 160 -14.32 2.13 -11.43
N TYR A 161 -13.05 1.77 -11.18
CA TYR A 161 -12.42 0.62 -11.82
C TYR A 161 -13.00 -0.71 -11.37
N ALA A 162 -13.35 -0.86 -10.09
CA ALA A 162 -14.00 -2.04 -9.58
C ALA A 162 -15.37 -2.26 -10.22
N VAL A 163 -16.19 -1.22 -10.37
CA VAL A 163 -17.53 -1.31 -10.99
C VAL A 163 -17.46 -1.46 -12.52
N ARG A 164 -16.47 -0.84 -13.18
CA ARG A 164 -16.29 -1.01 -14.64
C ARG A 164 -15.94 -2.46 -15.01
N LYS A 165 -15.32 -3.21 -14.10
CA LYS A 165 -15.00 -4.63 -14.27
C LYS A 165 -16.26 -5.47 -14.51
N ASP A 166 -17.35 -5.22 -13.78
CA ASP A 166 -18.61 -5.96 -13.91
C ASP A 166 -19.24 -5.79 -15.30
N ARG A 167 -19.08 -4.63 -15.95
CA ARG A 167 -19.64 -4.38 -17.29
C ARG A 167 -18.88 -5.00 -18.45
N SER A 168 -17.70 -5.58 -18.21
CA SER A 168 -16.87 -6.19 -19.26
C SER A 168 -16.94 -7.72 -19.29
N HIS A 169 -17.75 -8.33 -18.41
CA HIS A 169 -18.03 -9.76 -18.39
C HIS A 169 -19.49 -10.11 -18.72
N ASP A 170 -20.27 -9.14 -19.21
CA ASP A 170 -21.52 -9.35 -19.98
C ASP A 170 -21.23 -9.15 -21.48
#